data_AF-A0AAD9LN75-F1
#
_entry.id   AF-A0AAD9LN75-F1
#
_cell.length_a   1.000
_cell.length_b   1.000
_cell.length_c   1.000
_cell.angle_alpha   90.00
_cell.angle_beta   90.00
_cell.angle_gamma   90.00
#
_symmetry.space_group_name_H-M   'P 1'
#
loop_
_entity.id
_entity.type
_entity.pdbx_description
1 polymer ?
#
loop_
_entity_poly.entity_id
_entity_poly.type
_entity_poly.pdbx_seq_one_letter_code
_entity_poly.pdbx_strand_id
1 'polypeptide(L)' 'MNKELPDMNDLFGCELRFDDATPDVEARMTAYFHLANAIIKRNGVTALFSGDDGIKRKCEVLLKFLPGPLSKEYN' A
#
# COMPACT_ATOMS: atom_id res chain seq x y z
N MET A 1 12.98 21.36 11.62
CA MET A 1 12.90 21.07 10.17
C MET A 1 11.61 20.32 9.93
N ASN A 2 10.59 20.97 9.36
CA ASN A 2 9.35 20.30 8.99
C ASN A 2 9.65 19.47 7.75
N LYS A 3 9.90 18.16 7.92
CA LYS A 3 9.86 17.24 6.78
C LYS A 3 8.39 17.17 6.38
N GLU A 4 8.03 17.79 5.26
CA GLU A 4 6.70 17.59 4.67
C GLU A 4 6.47 16.09 4.52
N LEU A 5 5.26 15.65 4.89
CA LEU A 5 4.88 14.25 4.71
C LEU A 5 4.83 13.96 3.20
N PRO A 6 5.36 12.81 2.76
CA PRO A 6 5.32 12.44 1.35
C PRO A 6 3.87 12.31 0.88
N ASP A 7 3.58 12.78 -0.33
CA ASP A 7 2.28 12.56 -0.98
C ASP A 7 2.12 11.06 -1.28
N MET A 8 1.00 10.48 -0.85
CA MET A 8 0.76 9.04 -0.98
C MET A 8 0.42 8.62 -2.42
N ASN A 9 -0.13 9.52 -3.24
CA ASN A 9 -0.33 9.27 -4.67
C ASN A 9 1.00 9.23 -5.39
N ASP A 10 1.90 10.16 -5.09
CA ASP A 10 3.23 10.19 -5.70
C ASP A 10 4.06 8.98 -5.27
N LEU A 11 3.95 8.60 -3.98
CA LEU A 11 4.71 7.50 -3.41
C LEU A 11 4.27 6.11 -3.92
N PHE A 12 2.97 5.88 -4.12
CA PHE A 12 2.45 4.55 -4.44
C PHE A 12 1.76 4.45 -5.80
N GLY A 13 1.24 5.54 -6.37
CA GLY A 13 0.31 5.49 -7.51
C GLY A 13 0.88 4.89 -8.79
N CYS A 14 2.18 5.04 -9.02
CA CYS A 14 2.85 4.43 -10.17
C CYS A 14 3.32 3.00 -9.90
N GLU A 15 3.80 2.72 -8.68
CA GLU A 15 4.51 1.48 -8.34
C GLU A 15 3.64 0.40 -7.70
N LEU A 16 2.64 0.76 -6.88
CA LEU A 16 1.79 -0.19 -6.17
C LEU A 16 0.70 -0.72 -7.11
N ARG A 17 0.96 -1.88 -7.73
CA ARG A 17 0.06 -2.54 -8.67
C ARG A 17 -0.33 -3.91 -8.17
N PHE A 18 -1.62 -4.23 -8.31
CA PHE A 18 -2.15 -5.56 -8.02
C PHE A 18 -1.96 -6.46 -9.23
N ASP A 19 -1.46 -7.67 -9.01
CA ASP A 19 -1.27 -8.66 -10.07
C ASP A 19 -2.53 -9.50 -10.26
N ASP A 20 -3.30 -9.17 -11.30
CA ASP A 20 -4.51 -9.90 -11.66
C ASP A 20 -4.22 -11.22 -12.41
N ALA A 21 -3.01 -11.40 -12.93
CA ALA A 21 -2.65 -12.56 -13.75
C ALA A 21 -2.35 -13.81 -12.91
N THR A 22 -1.88 -13.65 -11.67
CA THR A 22 -1.58 -14.78 -10.77
C THR A 22 -2.87 -15.45 -10.26
N PRO A 23 -3.20 -16.71 -10.61
CA PRO A 23 -4.50 -17.32 -10.25
C PRO A 23 -4.73 -17.48 -8.75
N ASP A 24 -3.65 -17.65 -7.99
CA ASP A 24 -3.68 -17.79 -6.54
C ASP A 24 -3.92 -16.43 -5.87
N VAL A 25 -5.10 -16.29 -5.23
CA VAL A 25 -5.54 -15.06 -4.56
C VAL A 25 -4.67 -14.72 -3.35
N GLU A 26 -4.25 -15.73 -2.57
CA GLU A 26 -3.42 -15.51 -1.39
C GLU A 26 -2.01 -15.06 -1.79
N ALA A 27 -1.44 -15.69 -2.82
CA ALA A 27 -0.14 -15.33 -3.36
C ALA A 27 -0.13 -13.89 -3.90
N ARG A 28 -1.14 -13.49 -4.69
CA ARG A 28 -1.22 -12.11 -5.22
C ARG A 28 -1.40 -11.06 -4.12
N MET A 29 -2.22 -11.34 -3.09
CA MET A 29 -2.39 -10.43 -1.96
C MET A 29 -1.08 -10.29 -1.20
N THR A 30 -0.42 -11.41 -0.90
CA THR A 30 0.89 -11.43 -0.21
C THR A 30 1.95 -10.63 -0.99
N ALA A 31 2.03 -10.82 -2.31
CA ALA A 31 2.91 -10.07 -3.18
C ALA A 31 2.61 -8.55 -3.14
N TYR A 32 1.33 -8.18 -3.16
CA TYR A 32 0.89 -6.78 -3.05
C TYR A 32 1.29 -6.13 -1.71
N PHE A 33 1.12 -6.83 -0.59
CA PHE A 33 1.59 -6.37 0.72
C PHE A 33 3.12 -6.21 0.77
N HIS A 34 3.86 -7.15 0.18
CA HIS A 34 5.32 -7.06 0.09
C HIS A 34 5.78 -5.89 -0.77
N LEU A 35 5.09 -5.62 -1.89
CA LEU A 35 5.38 -4.48 -2.76
C LEU A 35 5.20 -3.15 -2.01
N ALA A 36 4.08 -2.97 -1.30
CA ALA A 36 3.87 -1.78 -0.47
C ALA A 36 4.99 -1.61 0.58
N ASN A 37 5.39 -2.69 1.26
CA ASN A 37 6.51 -2.67 2.21
C ASN A 37 7.86 -2.29 1.54
N ALA A 38 8.10 -2.78 0.33
CA ALA A 38 9.31 -2.46 -0.42
C ALA A 38 9.36 -0.97 -0.82
N ILE A 39 8.24 -0.40 -1.26
CA ILE A 39 8.11 1.03 -1.58
C ILE A 39 8.38 1.88 -0.32
N ILE A 40 7.76 1.53 0.82
CA ILE A 40 7.95 2.21 2.10
C ILE A 40 9.43 2.22 2.52
N LYS A 41 10.09 1.05 2.46
CA LYS A 41 11.51 0.92 2.81
C LYS A 41 12.42 1.70 1.87
N ARG A 42 12.20 1.60 0.55
CA ARG A 42 13.02 2.26 -0.47
C ARG A 42 12.99 3.79 -0.35
N ASN A 43 11.84 4.35 0.03
CA ASN A 43 11.67 5.79 0.20
C ASN A 43 12.05 6.29 1.60
N GLY A 44 12.53 5.42 2.50
CA GLY A 44 13.00 5.83 3.83
C GLY A 44 11.90 6.31 4.77
N VAL A 45 10.64 5.95 4.50
CA VAL A 45 9.46 6.45 5.23
C VAL A 45 8.87 5.43 6.20
N THR A 46 9.61 4.35 6.52
CA THR A 46 9.17 3.28 7.43
C THR A 46 8.57 3.79 8.73
N ALA A 47 9.15 4.84 9.33
CA ALA A 47 8.65 5.41 10.59
C ALA A 47 7.22 5.97 10.48
N LEU A 48 6.77 6.41 9.29
CA LEU A 48 5.40 6.90 9.07
C LEU A 48 4.34 5.80 9.03
N PHE A 49 4.79 4.54 8.94
CA PHE A 49 3.94 3.35 8.84
C PHE A 49 4.17 2.36 10.00
N SER A 50 4.86 2.82 11.06
CA SER A 50 5.07 2.07 12.30
C SER A 50 4.04 2.46 13.37
N GLY A 51 3.77 1.55 14.31
CA GLY A 51 2.76 1.76 15.36
C GLY A 51 1.32 1.72 14.83
N ASP A 52 0.35 1.86 15.71
CA ASP A 52 -1.07 1.65 15.40
C ASP A 52 -1.58 2.59 14.30
N ASP A 53 -1.24 3.87 14.38
CA ASP A 53 -1.59 4.86 13.35
C ASP A 53 -0.91 4.58 12.01
N GLY A 54 0.34 4.11 12.06
CA GLY A 54 1.10 3.74 10.87
C GLY A 54 0.54 2.51 10.18
N ILE A 55 0.09 1.52 10.95
CA ILE A 55 -0.61 0.33 10.46
C ILE A 55 -1.93 0.74 9.81
N LYS A 56 -2.72 1.60 10.45
CA LYS A 56 -3.97 2.11 9.88
C LYS A 56 -3.75 2.83 8.56
N ARG A 57 -2.77 3.74 8.52
CA ARG A 57 -2.37 4.45 7.29
C ARG A 57 -1.95 3.46 6.19
N LYS A 58 -1.21 2.41 6.53
CA LYS A 58 -0.82 1.38 5.55
C LYS A 58 -2.05 0.67 4.97
N CYS A 59 -3.05 0.33 5.79
CA CYS A 59 -4.30 -0.26 5.32
C CYS A 59 -5.06 0.69 4.38
N GLU A 60 -5.15 1.98 4.72
CA GLU A 60 -5.79 2.99 3.86
C GLU A 60 -5.11 3.10 2.49
N VAL A 61 -3.77 3.09 2.45
CA VAL A 61 -3.00 3.06 1.19
C VAL A 61 -3.33 1.81 0.40
N LEU A 62 -3.26 0.63 1.01
CA LEU A 62 -3.51 -0.64 0.32
C LEU A 62 -4.90 -0.66 -0.31
N LEU A 63 -5.94 -0.27 0.44
CA LEU A 63 -7.33 -0.21 -0.04
C LEU A 63 -7.51 0.81 -1.16
N LYS A 64 -6.86 1.98 -1.06
CA LYS A 64 -6.97 3.05 -2.06
C LYS A 64 -6.42 2.64 -3.44
N PHE A 65 -5.33 1.87 -3.48
CA PHE A 65 -4.68 1.45 -4.72
C PHE A 65 -5.10 0.05 -5.19
N LEU A 66 -5.99 -0.61 -4.45
CA LEU A 66 -6.58 -1.88 -4.86
C LEU A 66 -7.57 -1.65 -6.02
N PRO A 67 -7.63 -2.56 -7.01
CA PRO A 67 -8.59 -2.45 -8.11
C PRO A 67 -10.05 -2.37 -7.62
N GLY A 68 -10.86 -1.52 -8.25
CA GLY A 68 -12.24 -1.21 -7.84
C GLY A 68 -13.22 -2.39 -7.64
N PRO A 69 -13.09 -3.55 -8.31
CA PRO A 69 -13.92 -4.72 -7.99
C PRO A 69 -13.65 -5.33 -6.61
N LEU A 70 -12.48 -5.07 -6.02
CA LEU A 70 -12.03 -5.62 -4.73
C LEU A 70 -12.21 -4.65 -3.56
N SER A 71 -12.54 -3.38 -3.85
CA SER A 71 -12.78 -2.34 -2.84
C SER A 71 -14.26 -2.17 -2.46
N LYS A 72 -15.17 -3.01 -3.00
CA LYS A 72 -16.62 -2.80 -2.96
C LYS A 72 -17.43 -3.70 -2.03
N GLU A 73 -16.80 -4.51 -1.19
CA GLU A 73 -17.52 -5.23 -0.12
C GLU A 73 -17.16 -4.66 1.27
N TYR A 74 -17.71 -3.50 1.56
CA TYR A 74 -18.01 -3.06 2.93
C TYR A 74 -19.32 -2.27 2.84
N ASN A 75 -20.43 -2.99 2.76
CA ASN A 75 -21.77 -2.49 3.11
C ASN A 75 -22.16 -3.07 4.46
#